data_AF-A0A916DV08-F1
#
_entry.id   AF-A0A916DV08-F1
#
_cell.length_a   1.000
_cell.length_b   1.000
_cell.length_c   1.000
_cell.angle_alpha   90.00
_cell.angle_beta   90.00
_cell.angle_gamma   90.00
#
_symmetry.space_group_name_H-M   'P 1'
#
loop_
_entity.id
_entity.type
_entity.pdbx_description
1 polymer ?
#
loop_
_entity_poly.entity_id
_entity_poly.type
_entity_poly.pdbx_seq_one_letter_code
_entity_poly.pdbx_strand_id
1 'polypeptide(L)' 'MFSFIKRKEKKPAVPVEKPLVEQEDFYIENGCYVFTALYLKKRGYCCGNGCRHCPYPKGKEGQQEIRKD' A
#
# COMPACT_ATOMS: atom_id res chain seq x y z
N MET A 1 11.24 -28.01 -40.33
CA MET A 1 10.28 -27.66 -39.27
C MET A 1 11.01 -27.46 -37.95
N PHE A 2 11.50 -26.26 -37.66
CA PHE A 2 11.95 -25.91 -36.31
C PHE A 2 11.33 -24.58 -35.94
N SER A 3 10.19 -24.65 -35.27
CA SER A 3 9.48 -23.51 -34.71
C SER A 3 10.38 -22.83 -33.68
N PHE A 4 11.03 -21.75 -34.12
CA PHE A 4 11.80 -20.85 -33.27
C PHE A 4 10.82 -20.05 -32.39
N ILE A 5 10.38 -20.65 -31.28
CA ILE A 5 9.56 -19.98 -30.28
C ILE A 5 10.45 -18.96 -29.57
N LYS A 6 10.38 -17.69 -30.01
CA LYS A 6 10.93 -16.53 -29.29
C LYS A 6 10.25 -16.43 -27.93
N ARG A 7 10.89 -16.99 -26.91
CA ARG A 7 10.49 -16.88 -25.50
C ARG A 7 10.70 -15.42 -25.07
N LYS A 8 9.63 -14.62 -25.11
CA LYS A 8 9.66 -13.25 -24.59
C LYS A 8 9.82 -13.29 -23.07
N GLU A 9 10.97 -12.84 -22.59
CA GLU A 9 11.22 -12.64 -21.16
C GLU A 9 10.32 -11.51 -20.65
N LYS A 10 9.21 -11.87 -20.03
CA LYS A 10 8.38 -10.93 -19.26
C LYS A 10 9.17 -10.53 -18.02
N LYS A 11 9.80 -9.36 -18.03
CA LYS A 11 10.32 -8.72 -16.82
C LYS A 11 9.20 -8.65 -15.78
N PRO A 12 9.38 -9.16 -14.55
CA PRO A 12 8.35 -9.00 -13.53
C PRO A 12 8.26 -7.51 -13.19
N ALA A 13 7.16 -6.88 -13.57
CA ALA A 13 6.84 -5.49 -13.25
C ALA A 13 6.39 -5.37 -11.79
N VAL A 14 7.18 -5.88 -10.85
CA VAL A 14 6.98 -5.55 -9.44
C VAL A 14 7.55 -4.14 -9.29
N PRO A 15 6.73 -3.11 -9.02
CA PRO A 15 7.26 -1.85 -8.56
C PRO A 15 8.10 -2.20 -7.34
N VAL A 16 9.36 -1.79 -7.30
CA VAL A 16 10.21 -2.01 -6.12
C VAL A 16 9.59 -1.19 -4.99
N GLU A 17 8.66 -1.81 -4.27
CA GLU A 17 8.00 -1.23 -3.11
C GLU A 17 9.10 -1.04 -2.08
N LYS A 18 9.27 0.19 -1.60
CA LYS A 18 10.30 0.49 -0.60
C LYS A 18 10.15 -0.49 0.57
N PRO A 19 11.26 -1.08 1.06
CA PRO A 19 11.18 -1.95 2.22
C PRO A 19 10.52 -1.18 3.36
N LEU A 20 9.59 -1.82 4.07
CA LEU A 20 8.99 -1.21 5.25
C LEU A 20 10.09 -0.97 6.28
N VAL A 21 10.16 0.26 6.80
CA VAL A 21 11.15 0.63 7.80
C VAL A 21 10.51 0.58 9.18
N GLU A 22 11.12 -0.20 10.09
CA GLU A 22 10.71 -0.23 11.50
C GLU A 22 10.91 1.16 12.12
N GLN A 23 10.03 1.54 13.05
CA GLN A 23 9.92 2.88 13.67
C GLN A 23 9.36 3.99 12.77
N GLU A 24 9.38 3.84 11.44
CA GLU A 24 8.75 4.80 10.51
C GLU A 24 7.38 4.33 10.02
N ASP A 25 7.32 3.13 9.44
CA ASP A 25 6.09 2.57 8.84
C ASP A 25 5.31 1.72 9.85
N PHE A 26 6.00 1.03 10.73
CA PHE A 26 5.39 0.24 11.80
C PHE A 26 6.34 0.14 12.99
N TYR A 27 5.80 -0.23 14.14
CA TYR A 27 6.58 -0.65 15.31
C TYR A 27 5.91 -1.85 15.96
N ILE A 28 6.68 -2.61 16.73
CA ILE A 28 6.15 -3.78 17.46
C ILE A 28 5.77 -3.33 18.88
N GLU A 29 4.49 -3.50 19.22
CA GLU A 29 3.96 -3.23 20.55
C GLU A 29 3.32 -4.51 21.07
N ASN A 30 3.81 -5.05 22.20
CA ASN A 30 3.29 -6.30 22.79
C ASN A 30 3.30 -7.51 21.82
N GLY A 31 4.26 -7.57 20.90
CA GLY A 31 4.33 -8.62 19.87
C GLY A 31 3.37 -8.43 18.69
N CYS A 32 2.61 -7.33 18.67
CA CYS A 32 1.73 -6.96 17.57
C CYS A 32 2.38 -5.89 16.70
N TYR A 33 2.17 -5.98 15.38
CA TYR A 33 2.56 -4.93 14.45
C TYR A 33 1.58 -3.75 14.55
N VAL A 34 2.10 -2.59 14.91
CA VAL A 34 1.34 -1.34 14.96
C VAL A 34 1.81 -0.44 13.83
N PHE A 35 0.96 -0.28 12.82
CA PHE A 35 1.23 0.60 11.68
C PHE A 35 1.07 2.07 12.06
N THR A 36 1.98 2.90 11.56
CA THR A 36 1.94 4.34 11.77
C THR A 36 1.03 5.03 10.75
N ALA A 37 0.70 6.29 11.02
CA ALA A 37 -0.02 7.14 10.09
C ALA A 37 0.70 7.30 8.74
N LEU A 38 2.04 7.24 8.72
CA LEU A 38 2.85 7.35 7.51
C LEU A 38 2.60 6.17 6.58
N TYR A 39 2.64 4.95 7.11
CA TYR A 39 2.35 3.75 6.34
C TYR A 39 0.92 3.75 5.80
N LEU A 40 -0.06 4.08 6.65
CA LEU A 40 -1.47 4.17 6.24
C LEU A 40 -1.70 5.25 5.16
N LYS A 41 -0.91 6.33 5.17
CA LYS A 41 -0.94 7.36 4.12
C LYS A 41 -0.28 6.89 2.83
N LYS A 42 0.86 6.18 2.91
CA LYS A 42 1.56 5.58 1.75
C LYS A 42 0.68 4.57 1.03
N ARG A 43 -0.14 3.80 1.76
CA ARG A 43 -1.14 2.86 1.21
C ARG A 43 -2.16 3.54 0.28
N GLY A 44 -2.45 4.82 0.51
CA GLY A 44 -3.28 5.62 -0.39
C GLY A 44 -4.79 5.44 -0.25
N TYR A 45 -5.29 4.60 0.67
CA TYR A 45 -6.73 4.50 0.94
C TYR A 45 -7.08 4.29 2.43
N CYS A 46 -8.28 4.78 2.80
CA CYS A 46 -8.88 4.56 4.12
C CYS A 46 -9.65 3.22 4.13
N CYS A 47 -9.41 2.38 5.14
CA CYS A 47 -10.14 1.11 5.29
C CYS A 47 -11.47 1.24 6.04
N GLY A 48 -11.80 2.38 6.64
CA GLY A 48 -13.03 2.59 7.40
C GLY A 48 -13.04 1.99 8.82
N ASN A 49 -12.02 1.24 9.23
CA ASN A 49 -11.99 0.54 10.53
C ASN A 49 -11.71 1.43 11.75
N GLY A 50 -11.64 2.75 11.59
CA GLY A 50 -11.42 3.67 12.73
C GLY A 50 -10.09 3.48 13.46
N CYS A 51 -8.99 3.23 12.74
CA CYS A 51 -7.67 2.97 13.34
C CYS A 51 -7.18 4.15 14.21
N ARG A 52 -6.46 3.85 15.30
CA ARG A 52 -5.89 4.85 16.23
C ARG A 52 -4.99 5.88 15.54
N HIS A 53 -4.16 5.41 14.61
CA HIS A 53 -3.20 6.24 13.85
C HIS A 53 -3.72 6.60 12.44
N CYS A 54 -5.04 6.59 12.23
CA CYS A 54 -5.61 6.86 10.92
C CYS A 54 -5.26 8.29 10.45
N PRO A 55 -4.59 8.45 9.29
CA PRO A 55 -4.29 9.77 8.73
C PRO A 55 -5.51 10.44 8.09
N TYR A 56 -6.61 9.70 7.88
CA TYR A 56 -7.82 10.20 7.24
C TYR A 56 -8.79 10.79 8.27
N PRO A 57 -9.52 11.87 7.91
CA PRO A 57 -10.51 12.46 8.79
C PRO A 57 -11.64 11.45 9.10
N LYS A 58 -12.07 11.43 10.36
CA LYS A 58 -13.20 10.61 10.84
C LYS A 58 -14.46 11.03 10.08
N GLY A 59 -15.00 10.16 9.23
CA GLY A 59 -16.16 10.45 8.37
C GLY A 59 -15.95 10.27 6.86
N LYS A 60 -14.78 9.81 6.40
CA LYS A 60 -14.61 9.37 4.99
C LYS A 60 -14.77 7.86 4.87
N GLU A 61 -16.02 7.44 4.87
CA GLU A 61 -16.44 6.11 4.44
C GLU A 61 -16.36 6.10 2.91
N GLY A 62 -15.19 5.67 2.40
CA GLY A 62 -14.91 5.34 1.00
C GLY A 62 -15.68 6.08 -0.10
N GLN A 63 -15.32 7.32 -0.43
CA GLN A 63 -15.64 7.93 -1.74
C GLN A 63 -14.50 8.89 -2.14
N GLN A 64 -13.64 8.45 -3.05
CA GLN A 64 -12.88 9.37 -3.90
C GLN A 64 -13.47 9.25 -5.31
N GLU A 65 -14.61 9.91 -5.55
CA GLU A 65 -14.90 10.36 -6.89
C GLU A 65 -13.93 11.50 -7.22
N ILE A 66 -12.88 11.17 -7.97
CA ILE A 66 -12.08 12.17 -8.65
C ILE A 66 -12.95 12.66 -9.82
N ARG A 67 -13.86 13.60 -9.56
CA ARG A 67 -14.46 14.42 -10.62
C ARG A 67 -13.33 15.31 -11.12
N LYS A 68 -12.76 14.88 -12.25
CA LYS A 68 -11.75 15.59 -13.02
C LYS A 68 -12.53 16.47 -13.99
N ASP A 69 -12.58 17.76 -13.72
CA ASP A 69 -13.00 18.77 -14.70
C ASP A 69 -12.01 18.83 -15.87
#